data_AF-A0A836RII6-F1
#
_entry.id   AF-A0A836RII6-F1
#
_cell.length_a   1.000
_cell.length_b   1.000
_cell.length_c   1.000
_cell.angle_alpha   90.00
_cell.angle_beta   90.00
_cell.angle_gamma   90.00
#
_symmetry.space_group_name_H-M   'P 1'
#
loop_
_entity.id
_entity.type
_entity.pdbx_description
1 polymer ?
#
loop_
_entity_poly.entity_id
_entity_poly.type
_entity_poly.pdbx_seq_one_letter_code
_entity_poly.pdbx_strand_id
1 'polypeptide(L)'
;MIDPHPDLTTPVIRGLGWLWLCLFLMNAGWAVRCWRRDQSAAGAGKACERSSRRTGLLWALYAALLLAIAVLHFVMAERPSAFWFRLPEAFKDTVDELLRNPVAYFVLWLGAFGVPVCFPNWVAR
;
A
#
# COMPACT_ATOMS: atom_id res chain seq x y z
N MET A 1 5.89 -27.45 16.49
CA MET A 1 6.29 -27.13 15.11
C MET A 1 5.48 -25.92 14.72
N ILE A 2 6.13 -24.75 14.61
CA ILE A 2 5.47 -23.54 14.08
C ILE A 2 5.51 -23.73 12.57
N ASP A 3 4.35 -23.76 11.92
CA ASP A 3 4.27 -23.93 10.48
C ASP A 3 5.10 -22.83 9.79
N PRO A 4 5.94 -23.18 8.79
CA PRO A 4 6.69 -22.19 8.01
C PRO A 4 5.70 -21.18 7.43
N HIS A 5 6.09 -19.90 7.37
CA HIS A 5 5.24 -18.84 6.85
C HIS A 5 4.55 -19.32 5.57
N PRO A 6 3.21 -19.28 5.47
CA PRO A 6 2.52 -19.79 4.30
C PRO A 6 3.13 -19.08 3.09
N ASP A 7 3.56 -19.87 2.12
CA ASP A 7 4.02 -19.36 0.83
C ASP A 7 2.91 -18.51 0.18
N LEU A 8 3.12 -18.02 -1.04
CA LEU A 8 2.04 -17.41 -1.81
C LEU A 8 0.85 -18.36 -1.97
N THR A 9 -0.04 -18.37 -0.99
CA THR A 9 -1.25 -19.17 -0.95
C THR A 9 -2.35 -18.35 -1.62
N THR A 10 -3.31 -19.03 -2.22
CA THR A 10 -4.46 -18.39 -2.86
C THR A 10 -5.15 -17.35 -1.96
N PRO A 11 -5.37 -17.58 -0.65
CA PRO A 11 -5.97 -16.57 0.23
C PRO A 11 -5.10 -15.31 0.38
N VAL A 12 -3.78 -15.45 0.49
CA VAL A 12 -2.85 -14.32 0.61
C VAL A 12 -2.86 -13.48 -0.66
N ILE A 13 -2.76 -14.11 -1.83
CA ILE A 13 -2.80 -13.40 -3.13
C ILE A 13 -4.11 -12.63 -3.29
N ARG A 14 -5.25 -13.25 -2.95
CA ARG A 14 -6.56 -12.57 -2.97
C ARG A 14 -6.62 -11.41 -1.98
N GLY A 15 -6.09 -11.60 -0.78
CA GLY A 15 -6.00 -10.54 0.24
C GLY A 15 -5.20 -9.34 -0.24
N LEU A 16 -4.03 -9.56 -0.85
CA LEU A 16 -3.24 -8.50 -1.47
C LEU A 16 -4.01 -7.82 -2.61
N GLY A 17 -4.72 -8.58 -3.45
CA GLY A 17 -5.57 -8.03 -4.50
C GLY A 17 -6.61 -7.03 -3.97
N TRP A 18 -7.27 -7.35 -2.86
CA TRP A 18 -8.19 -6.43 -2.18
C TRP A 18 -7.50 -5.20 -1.62
N LEU A 19 -6.32 -5.35 -1.03
CA LEU A 19 -5.54 -4.22 -0.52
C LEU A 19 -5.16 -3.24 -1.65
N TRP A 20 -4.69 -3.78 -2.78
CA TRP A 20 -4.40 -2.98 -3.98
C TRP A 20 -5.65 -2.29 -4.54
N LEU A 21 -6.80 -2.97 -4.50
CA LEU A 21 -8.08 -2.39 -4.92
C LEU A 21 -8.52 -1.24 -4.00
N CYS A 22 -8.38 -1.39 -2.68
CA CYS A 22 -8.65 -0.31 -1.73
C CYS A 22 -7.74 0.90 -1.96
N LEU A 23 -6.44 0.67 -2.17
CA LEU A 23 -5.49 1.72 -2.53
C LEU A 23 -5.89 2.40 -3.84
N PHE A 24 -6.29 1.63 -4.86
CA PHE A 24 -6.81 2.18 -6.10
C PHE A 24 -8.02 3.10 -5.84
N LEU A 25 -9.03 2.65 -5.10
CA LEU A 25 -10.24 3.44 -4.83
C LEU A 25 -9.90 4.75 -4.11
N MET A 26 -9.02 4.70 -3.12
CA MET A 26 -8.59 5.89 -2.38
C MET A 26 -7.85 6.89 -3.28
N ASN A 27 -6.94 6.40 -4.13
CA ASN A 27 -6.17 7.23 -5.06
C ASN A 27 -7.03 7.76 -6.22
N ALA A 28 -7.99 6.97 -6.71
CA ALA A 28 -8.97 7.40 -7.71
C ALA A 28 -9.87 8.50 -7.14
N GLY A 29 -10.35 8.36 -5.90
CA GLY A 29 -11.08 9.41 -5.20
C GLY A 29 -10.25 10.68 -5.04
N TRP A 30 -8.96 10.56 -4.74
CA TRP A 30 -8.04 11.68 -4.67
C TRP A 30 -7.83 12.36 -6.03
N ALA A 31 -7.64 11.59 -7.11
CA ALA A 31 -7.53 12.10 -8.47
C ALA A 31 -8.79 12.88 -8.89
N VAL A 32 -9.99 12.34 -8.59
CA VAL A 32 -11.27 13.02 -8.83
C VAL A 32 -11.37 14.31 -8.01
N ARG A 33 -10.93 14.30 -6.75
CA ARG A 33 -10.90 15.50 -5.90
C ARG A 33 -9.98 16.58 -6.46
N CYS A 34 -8.79 16.21 -6.92
CA CYS A 34 -7.86 17.13 -7.59
C CYS A 34 -8.51 17.73 -8.84
N TRP A 35 -9.14 16.90 -9.68
CA TRP A 35 -9.80 17.35 -10.90
C TRP A 35 -10.96 18.31 -10.65
N ARG A 36 -11.78 18.06 -9.61
CA ARG A 36 -12.89 18.95 -9.22
C ARG A 36 -12.40 20.28 -8.66
N ARG A 37 -11.33 20.28 -7.87
CA ARG A 37 -10.72 21.52 -7.35
C ARG A 37 -10.06 22.36 -8.44
N ASP A 38 -9.51 21.72 -9.47
CA ASP A 38 -8.94 22.39 -10.64
C ASP A 38 -10.00 23.23 -11.38
N GLN A 39 -11.22 22.70 -11.51
CA GLN A 39 -12.35 23.42 -12.12
C GLN A 39 -12.82 24.62 -11.29
N SER A 40 -12.71 24.57 -9.96
CA SER A 40 -13.05 25.70 -9.08
C SER A 40 -11.97 26.79 -9.07
N ALA A 41 -10.71 26.43 -9.30
CA ALA A 41 -9.57 27.36 -9.35
C ALA A 41 -9.38 28.02 -10.73
N ALA A 42 -10.04 27.54 -11.78
CA ALA A 42 -10.01 28.14 -13.12
C ALA A 42 -10.51 29.60 -13.18
N GLY A 43 -11.16 30.11 -12.11
CA GLY A 43 -11.49 31.53 -11.94
C GLY A 43 -10.38 32.38 -11.29
N ALA A 44 -9.37 31.77 -10.67
CA ALA A 44 -8.36 32.45 -9.85
C ALA A 44 -6.93 32.04 -10.26
N GLY A 45 -6.41 32.68 -11.30
CA GLY A 45 -4.97 32.76 -11.58
C GLY A 45 -4.33 31.52 -12.23
N LYS A 46 -3.95 31.69 -13.50
CA LYS A 46 -3.33 30.71 -14.42
C LYS A 46 -2.06 29.99 -13.92
N ALA A 47 -1.50 30.36 -12.77
CA ALA A 47 -0.32 29.72 -12.16
C ALA A 47 -0.66 28.50 -11.29
N CYS A 48 -1.83 28.48 -10.62
CA CYS A 48 -2.25 27.33 -9.80
C CYS A 48 -2.78 26.16 -10.66
N GLU A 49 -3.43 26.51 -11.77
CA GLU A 49 -4.08 25.63 -12.75
C GLU A 49 -3.13 24.64 -13.44
N ARG A 50 -1.88 25.05 -13.72
CA ARG A 50 -0.91 24.18 -14.42
C ARG A 50 -0.25 23.13 -13.51
N SER A 51 -0.15 23.41 -12.22
CA SER A 51 0.41 22.49 -11.22
C SER A 51 -0.62 21.43 -10.80
N SER A 52 -1.87 21.84 -10.59
CA SER A 52 -2.96 20.96 -10.15
C SER A 52 -3.35 19.93 -11.24
N ARG A 53 -3.42 20.32 -12.52
CA ARG A 53 -3.73 19.40 -13.63
C ARG A 53 -2.69 18.29 -13.81
N ARG A 54 -1.40 18.62 -13.69
CA ARG A 54 -0.30 17.63 -13.73
C ARG A 54 -0.37 16.69 -12.53
N THR A 55 -0.66 17.24 -11.36
CA THR A 55 -0.81 16.46 -10.13
C THR A 55 -1.97 15.47 -10.23
N GLY A 56 -3.13 15.89 -10.74
CA GLY A 56 -4.27 15.01 -10.99
C GLY A 56 -3.96 13.90 -11.99
N LEU A 57 -3.23 14.19 -13.06
CA LEU A 57 -2.78 13.19 -14.04
C LEU A 57 -1.87 12.14 -13.39
N LEU A 58 -0.92 12.56 -12.55
CA LEU A 58 -0.04 11.64 -11.83
C LEU A 58 -0.82 10.72 -10.89
N TRP A 59 -1.79 11.24 -10.14
CA TRP A 59 -2.65 10.42 -9.30
C TRP A 59 -3.53 9.46 -10.10
N ALA A 60 -4.04 9.89 -11.27
CA ALA A 60 -4.81 9.04 -12.16
C ALA A 60 -3.96 7.90 -12.76
N LEU A 61 -2.74 8.20 -13.20
CA LEU A 61 -1.78 7.19 -13.68
C LEU A 61 -1.40 6.21 -12.58
N TYR A 62 -1.15 6.72 -11.37
CA TYR A 62 -0.85 5.88 -10.22
C TYR A 62 -2.03 4.98 -9.84
N ALA A 63 -3.25 5.51 -9.82
CA ALA A 63 -4.46 4.72 -9.61
C ALA A 63 -4.64 3.64 -10.70
N ALA A 64 -4.39 3.97 -11.97
CA ALA A 64 -4.46 2.99 -13.05
C ALA A 64 -3.45 1.84 -12.86
N LEU A 65 -2.22 2.14 -12.43
CA LEU A 65 -1.22 1.13 -12.09
C LEU A 65 -1.68 0.24 -10.93
N LEU A 66 -2.21 0.83 -9.86
CA LEU A 66 -2.73 0.09 -8.71
C LEU A 66 -3.87 -0.84 -9.10
N LEU A 67 -4.76 -0.40 -9.99
CA LEU A 67 -5.84 -1.22 -10.53
C LEU A 67 -5.28 -2.40 -11.35
N ALA A 68 -4.31 -2.16 -12.23
CA ALA A 68 -3.68 -3.22 -13.01
C ALA A 68 -3.04 -4.28 -12.09
N ILE A 69 -2.37 -3.84 -11.02
CA ILE A 69 -1.79 -4.74 -10.01
C ILE A 69 -2.89 -5.52 -9.27
N ALA A 70 -3.98 -4.86 -8.86
CA ALA A 70 -5.10 -5.54 -8.18
C ALA A 70 -5.71 -6.63 -9.07
N VAL A 71 -5.97 -6.31 -10.35
CA VAL A 71 -6.49 -7.28 -11.33
C VAL A 71 -5.52 -8.44 -11.52
N LEU A 72 -4.21 -8.16 -11.64
CA LEU A 72 -3.19 -9.21 -11.74
C LEU A 72 -3.25 -10.18 -10.55
N HIS A 73 -3.42 -9.67 -9.33
CA HIS A 73 -3.56 -10.51 -8.13
C HIS A 73 -4.82 -11.38 -8.18
N PHE A 74 -5.97 -10.83 -8.62
CA PHE A 74 -7.19 -11.64 -8.74
C PHE A 74 -7.11 -12.70 -9.83
N VAL A 75 -6.49 -12.40 -10.97
CA VAL A 75 -6.31 -13.34 -12.09
C VAL A 75 -5.33 -14.46 -11.72
N MET A 76 -4.20 -14.09 -11.10
CA MET A 76 -3.14 -15.07 -10.78
C MET A 76 -3.40 -15.82 -9.46
N ALA A 77 -4.44 -15.47 -8.70
CA ALA A 77 -4.81 -16.18 -7.47
C ALA A 77 -5.09 -17.67 -7.69
N GLU A 78 -5.54 -18.06 -8.89
CA GLU A 78 -5.81 -19.46 -9.24
C GLU A 78 -4.54 -20.25 -9.56
N ARG A 79 -3.42 -19.57 -9.83
CA ARG A 79 -2.12 -20.18 -10.17
C ARG A 79 -1.00 -19.58 -9.31
N PRO A 80 -1.00 -19.83 -7.99
CA PRO A 80 0.00 -19.29 -7.07
C PRO A 80 1.45 -19.68 -7.44
N SER A 81 1.64 -20.88 -8.02
CA SER A 81 2.94 -21.34 -8.50
C SER A 81 3.50 -20.51 -9.65
N ALA A 82 2.64 -19.82 -10.42
CA ALA A 82 3.02 -18.96 -11.53
C ALA A 82 3.15 -17.48 -11.11
N PHE A 83 3.11 -17.15 -9.82
CA PHE A 83 3.28 -15.77 -9.35
C PHE A 83 4.76 -15.39 -9.31
N TRP A 84 5.13 -14.32 -10.03
CA TRP A 84 6.54 -13.92 -10.21
C TRP A 84 7.07 -13.12 -9.01
N PHE A 85 6.20 -12.37 -8.32
CA PHE A 85 6.57 -11.60 -7.14
C PHE A 85 6.53 -12.45 -5.88
N ARG A 86 7.60 -13.22 -5.64
CA ARG A 86 7.81 -13.96 -4.39
C ARG A 86 8.68 -13.16 -3.43
N LEU A 87 8.36 -13.25 -2.15
CA LEU A 87 9.23 -12.71 -1.11
C LEU A 87 10.55 -13.50 -1.09
N PRO A 88 11.72 -12.81 -1.05
CA PRO A 88 13.01 -13.48 -0.90
C PRO A 88 13.03 -14.33 0.37
N GLU A 89 13.61 -15.54 0.30
CA GLU A 89 13.68 -16.47 1.43
C GLU A 89 14.37 -15.83 2.64
N ALA A 90 15.46 -15.10 2.42
CA ALA A 90 16.18 -14.39 3.50
C ALA A 90 15.29 -13.43 4.30
N PHE A 91 14.31 -12.78 3.67
CA PHE A 91 13.38 -11.91 4.39
C PHE A 91 12.39 -12.72 5.22
N LYS A 92 11.88 -13.84 4.68
CA LYS A 92 10.98 -14.73 5.42
C LYS A 92 11.67 -15.26 6.67
N ASP A 93 12.90 -15.74 6.54
CA ASP A 93 13.67 -16.29 7.65
C ASP A 93 13.91 -15.24 8.75
N THR A 94 14.24 -14.01 8.35
CA THR A 94 14.44 -12.89 9.29
C THR A 94 13.16 -12.55 10.06
N VAL A 95 12.02 -12.48 9.35
CA VAL A 95 10.72 -12.18 9.98
C VAL A 95 10.29 -13.33 10.88
N ASP A 96 10.44 -14.58 10.45
CA ASP A 96 10.10 -15.74 11.24
C ASP A 96 10.96 -15.82 12.51
N GLU A 97 12.25 -15.49 12.45
CA GLU A 97 13.11 -15.41 13.63
C GLU A 97 12.69 -14.28 14.58
N LEU A 98 12.35 -13.10 14.04
CA LEU A 98 11.91 -11.95 14.83
C LEU A 98 10.56 -12.20 15.52
N LEU A 99 9.59 -12.77 14.79
CA LEU A 99 8.25 -13.06 15.31
C LEU A 99 8.23 -14.29 16.23
N ARG A 100 9.18 -15.22 16.08
CA ARG A 100 9.32 -16.39 16.96
C ARG A 100 9.70 -15.98 18.38
N ASN A 101 10.42 -14.87 18.55
CA ASN A 101 10.75 -14.36 19.87
C ASN A 101 9.61 -13.48 20.42
N PRO A 102 8.84 -13.95 21.42
CA PRO A 102 7.70 -13.20 21.95
C PRO A 102 8.10 -11.86 22.58
N VAL A 103 9.32 -11.75 23.12
CA VAL A 103 9.84 -10.49 23.65
C VAL A 103 10.13 -9.50 22.52
N ALA A 104 10.76 -9.97 21.44
CA ALA A 104 11.03 -9.12 20.28
C ALA A 104 9.72 -8.64 19.62
N TYR A 105 8.73 -9.53 19.48
CA TYR A 105 7.39 -9.18 19.01
C TYR A 105 6.72 -8.11 19.88
N PHE A 106 6.76 -8.27 21.21
CA PHE A 106 6.18 -7.30 22.15
C PHE A 106 6.87 -5.94 22.07
N VAL A 107 8.20 -5.92 22.03
CA VAL A 107 8.99 -4.68 21.91
C VAL A 107 8.73 -4.00 20.56
N LEU A 108 8.61 -4.75 19.47
CA LEU A 108 8.29 -4.21 18.15
C LEU A 108 6.94 -3.49 18.14
N TRP A 109 5.91 -4.11 18.71
CA TRP A 109 4.58 -3.50 18.80
C TRP A 109 4.52 -2.33 19.78
N LEU A 110 5.19 -2.44 20.93
CA LEU A 110 5.32 -1.34 21.88
C LEU A 110 6.05 -0.16 21.25
N GLY A 111 7.06 -0.40 20.41
CA GLY A 111 7.73 0.63 19.63
C GLY A 111 6.80 1.25 18.59
N ALA A 112 6.19 0.40 17.74
CA ALA A 112 5.34 0.84 16.63
C ALA A 112 4.14 1.67 17.08
N PHE A 113 3.53 1.36 18.22
CA PHE A 113 2.38 2.10 18.75
C PHE A 113 2.73 3.04 19.90
N GLY A 114 3.63 2.66 20.79
CA GLY A 114 3.99 3.45 21.96
C GLY A 114 4.86 4.65 21.62
N VAL A 115 5.79 4.54 20.67
CA VAL A 115 6.66 5.68 20.31
C VAL A 115 5.88 6.84 19.70
N PRO A 116 4.95 6.63 18.73
CA PRO A 116 4.13 7.73 18.21
C PRO A 116 3.22 8.37 19.27
N VAL A 117 2.76 7.60 20.26
CA VAL A 117 1.87 8.10 21.33
C VAL A 117 2.66 8.87 22.39
N CYS A 118 3.84 8.39 22.79
CA CYS A 118 4.68 9.04 23.80
C CYS A 118 5.52 10.19 23.23
N PHE A 119 5.85 10.16 21.93
CA PHE A 119 6.65 11.17 21.25
C PHE A 119 5.97 11.65 19.96
N PRO A 120 4.78 12.27 20.06
CA PRO A 120 4.01 12.70 18.88
C PRO A 120 4.76 13.73 18.02
N ASN A 121 5.63 14.53 18.64
CA ASN A 121 6.40 15.58 17.98
C ASN A 121 7.52 15.06 17.07
N TRP A 122 7.88 13.77 17.16
CA TRP A 122 8.87 13.13 16.29
C TRP A 122 8.25 12.59 15.00
N VAL A 123 6.98 12.22 15.02
CA VAL A 123 6.28 11.65 13.85
C VAL A 123 5.60 12.74 13.01
N ALA A 124 5.26 13.88 13.61
CA ALA A 124 4.56 14.99 12.96
C ALA A 124 5.48 16.04 12.29
N ARG A 125 6.77 15.74 12.10
CA ARG A 125 7.72 16.57 11.32
C ARG A 125 7.89 16.00 9.92
#